data_AF-X1CRR2-F1
#
_entry.id   AF-X1CRR2-F1
#
_cell.length_a   1.000
_cell.length_b   1.000
_cell.length_c   1.000
_cell.angle_alpha   90.00
_cell.angle_beta   90.00
_cell.angle_gamma   90.00
#
_symmetry.space_group_name_H-M   'P 1'
#
loop_
_entity.id
_entity.type
_entity.pdbx_description
1 polymer ?
#
loop_
_entity_poly.entity_id
_entity_poly.type
_entity_poly.pdbx_seq_one_letter_code
_entity_poly.pdbx_strand_id
1 'polypeptide(L)'
;WEGAIRLTPDELSPYTGWDIIAIVFYHYETPPFLNNVVKVYDNGSPYAPGPVITSEPYTSDIAGWKWVDLSNPVTITGADDLWCSIEMTSEAGEYPLGVSAGPPVDGKSDWIAFYPGSWAELQDWGLYYNWQILAIVQLLLDNDVAIVSIDMPDILQPDTTFNPQATAKNL
;
A
#
# COMPACT_ATOMS: atom_id res chain seq x y z
N TRP A 1 -11.31 13.91 -0.52
CA TRP A 1 -12.15 12.69 -0.44
C TRP A 1 -11.19 11.50 -0.36
N GLU A 2 -11.68 10.33 -0.01
CA GLU A 2 -10.81 9.19 0.26
C GLU A 2 -11.43 7.90 -0.30
N GLY A 3 -10.68 7.17 -1.11
CA GLY A 3 -11.07 5.85 -1.63
C GLY A 3 -10.32 4.75 -0.90
N ALA A 4 -10.97 3.63 -0.58
CA ALA A 4 -10.36 2.55 0.17
C ALA A 4 -10.77 1.15 -0.27
N ILE A 5 -9.90 0.19 0.02
CA ILE A 5 -10.23 -1.23 0.04
C ILE A 5 -10.25 -1.71 1.49
N ARG A 6 -11.17 -2.63 1.80
CA ARG A 6 -11.22 -3.37 3.06
C ARG A 6 -10.76 -4.79 2.83
N LEU A 7 -9.70 -5.18 3.53
CA LEU A 7 -9.17 -6.53 3.58
C LEU A 7 -9.67 -7.18 4.87
N THR A 8 -10.41 -8.27 4.74
CA THR A 8 -11.02 -9.00 5.87
C THR A 8 -10.18 -10.23 6.21
N PRO A 9 -10.49 -10.97 7.29
CA PRO A 9 -9.82 -12.23 7.60
C PRO A 9 -9.79 -13.25 6.44
N ASP A 10 -10.77 -13.19 5.53
CA ASP A 10 -10.79 -14.05 4.34
C ASP A 10 -9.57 -13.80 3.43
N GLU A 11 -9.16 -12.54 3.26
CA GLU A 11 -7.98 -12.17 2.48
C GLU A 11 -6.69 -12.19 3.31
N LEU A 12 -6.78 -11.87 4.61
CA LEU A 12 -5.62 -11.61 5.47
C LEU A 12 -5.08 -12.87 6.18
N SER A 13 -5.93 -13.85 6.48
CA SER A 13 -5.50 -15.04 7.23
C SER A 13 -4.31 -15.81 6.62
N PRO A 14 -4.15 -15.93 5.28
CA PRO A 14 -2.97 -16.57 4.69
C PRO A 14 -1.65 -15.83 4.95
N TYR A 15 -1.71 -14.56 5.32
CA TYR A 15 -0.55 -13.69 5.56
C TYR A 15 -0.34 -13.38 7.04
N THR A 16 -0.93 -14.17 7.94
CA THR A 16 -0.76 -14.00 9.38
C THR A 16 0.73 -14.01 9.76
N GLY A 17 1.18 -12.97 10.47
CA GLY A 17 2.58 -12.78 10.86
C GLY A 17 3.47 -12.14 9.78
N TRP A 18 2.92 -11.78 8.63
CA TRP A 18 3.58 -10.93 7.63
C TRP A 18 3.24 -9.47 7.91
N ASP A 19 3.95 -8.56 7.24
CA ASP A 19 3.68 -7.13 7.32
C ASP A 19 3.24 -6.57 5.96
N ILE A 20 2.29 -5.64 5.98
CA ILE A 20 2.06 -4.72 4.85
C ILE A 20 3.21 -3.72 4.84
N ILE A 21 3.98 -3.70 3.76
CA ILE A 21 5.18 -2.85 3.62
C ILE A 21 4.96 -1.65 2.71
N ALA A 22 3.98 -1.73 1.81
CA ALA A 22 3.72 -0.70 0.82
C ALA A 22 2.28 -0.77 0.35
N ILE A 23 1.78 0.36 -0.11
CA ILE A 23 0.52 0.45 -0.84
C ILE A 23 0.82 0.80 -2.29
N VAL A 24 0.20 0.06 -3.19
CA VAL A 24 0.27 0.29 -4.64
C VAL A 24 -1.09 0.68 -5.16
N PHE A 25 -1.16 1.71 -5.98
CA PHE A 25 -2.41 2.15 -6.58
C PHE A 25 -2.20 2.77 -7.96
N TYR A 26 -3.26 2.84 -8.74
CA TYR A 26 -3.23 3.52 -10.04
C TYR A 26 -3.68 4.98 -9.91
N HIS A 27 -2.82 5.92 -10.30
CA HIS A 27 -3.17 7.33 -10.46
C HIS A 27 -3.64 7.56 -11.90
N TYR A 28 -4.87 8.04 -12.10
CA TYR A 28 -5.53 8.11 -13.41
C TYR A 28 -5.38 9.44 -14.14
N GLU A 29 -5.54 10.58 -13.47
CA GLU A 29 -5.53 11.91 -14.11
C GLU A 29 -4.16 12.60 -14.04
N THR A 30 -3.98 13.72 -14.75
CA THR A 30 -2.66 14.39 -14.91
C THR A 30 -2.63 15.93 -14.64
N PRO A 31 -3.33 16.46 -13.61
CA PRO A 31 -2.89 17.66 -12.88
C PRO A 31 -1.85 17.37 -11.77
N PRO A 32 -1.15 18.38 -11.20
CA PRO A 32 -0.41 18.13 -9.95
C PRO A 32 -1.42 17.94 -8.81
N PHE A 33 -1.59 16.70 -8.36
CA PHE A 33 -2.35 16.41 -7.15
C PHE A 33 -1.39 16.40 -5.97
N LEU A 34 -1.51 17.43 -5.15
CA LEU A 34 -0.60 17.72 -4.04
C LEU A 34 -1.28 17.42 -2.71
N ASN A 35 -0.48 17.12 -1.68
CA ASN A 35 -0.97 16.85 -0.33
C ASN A 35 -1.95 15.67 -0.24
N ASN A 36 -1.75 14.65 -1.07
CA ASN A 36 -2.48 13.39 -0.94
C ASN A 36 -1.84 12.55 0.17
N VAL A 37 -2.58 11.57 0.67
CA VAL A 37 -2.10 10.72 1.78
C VAL A 37 -2.50 9.28 1.52
N VAL A 38 -1.54 8.37 1.60
CA VAL A 38 -1.79 6.92 1.67
C VAL A 38 -1.96 6.56 3.14
N LYS A 39 -2.96 5.76 3.49
CA LYS A 39 -3.17 5.33 4.88
C LYS A 39 -3.49 3.85 4.99
N VAL A 40 -3.14 3.29 6.14
CA VAL A 40 -3.66 2.00 6.60
C VAL A 40 -4.40 2.24 7.91
N TYR A 41 -5.64 1.78 7.99
CA TYR A 41 -6.45 1.82 9.20
C TYR A 41 -6.63 0.44 9.80
N ASP A 42 -6.84 0.45 11.10
CA ASP A 42 -7.23 -0.71 11.89
C ASP A 42 -8.70 -1.08 11.66
N ASN A 43 -9.11 -2.20 12.23
CA ASN A 43 -10.50 -2.63 12.28
C ASN A 43 -11.37 -1.60 13.02
N GLY A 44 -12.58 -1.39 12.50
CA GLY A 44 -13.57 -0.49 13.08
C GLY A 44 -14.93 -1.15 13.16
N SER A 45 -15.75 -0.91 12.14
CA SER A 45 -17.05 -1.55 11.96
C SER A 45 -17.18 -2.08 10.54
N PRO A 46 -18.22 -2.86 10.24
CA PRO A 46 -18.48 -3.28 8.86
C PRO A 46 -18.67 -2.13 7.86
N TYR A 47 -18.93 -0.91 8.33
CA TYR A 47 -19.25 0.25 7.50
C TYR A 47 -18.24 1.39 7.58
N ALA A 48 -17.18 1.24 8.38
CA ALA A 48 -16.16 2.27 8.55
C ALA A 48 -14.87 1.69 9.16
N PRO A 49 -13.68 2.16 8.74
CA PRO A 49 -12.42 1.79 9.36
C PRO A 49 -12.31 2.27 10.80
N GLY A 50 -11.38 1.66 11.54
CA GLY A 50 -10.95 2.10 12.86
C GLY A 50 -9.95 3.27 12.82
N PRO A 51 -9.12 3.43 13.86
CA PRO A 51 -8.05 4.43 13.88
C PRO A 51 -7.01 4.20 12.77
N VAL A 52 -6.36 5.29 12.32
CA VAL A 52 -5.18 5.21 11.43
C VAL A 52 -4.04 4.52 12.17
N ILE A 53 -3.47 3.48 11.56
CA ILE A 53 -2.25 2.80 12.05
C ILE A 53 -1.01 3.54 11.51
N THR A 54 -0.99 3.79 10.20
CA THR A 54 0.11 4.49 9.53
C THR A 54 -0.39 5.32 8.36
N SER A 55 0.38 6.34 7.99
CA SER A 55 0.08 7.23 6.87
C SER A 55 1.34 7.78 6.23
N GLU A 56 1.34 7.90 4.91
CA GLU A 56 2.47 8.41 4.13
C GLU A 56 2.01 9.53 3.18
N PRO A 57 2.75 10.65 3.10
CA PRO A 57 2.43 11.70 2.15
C PRO A 57 2.70 11.22 0.72
N TYR A 58 1.85 11.63 -0.20
CA TYR A 58 1.98 11.32 -1.61
C TYR A 58 1.64 12.53 -2.48
N THR A 59 2.39 12.70 -3.56
CA THR A 59 2.10 13.69 -4.61
C THR A 59 2.45 13.09 -5.96
N SER A 60 1.66 13.39 -6.99
CA SER A 60 2.08 13.09 -8.36
C SER A 60 1.42 14.00 -9.37
N ASP A 61 2.12 14.19 -10.47
CA ASP A 61 1.81 15.00 -11.64
C ASP A 61 1.64 14.15 -12.92
N ILE A 62 1.81 12.83 -12.82
CA ILE A 62 1.71 11.90 -13.94
C ILE A 62 0.82 10.71 -13.58
N ALA A 63 0.02 10.27 -14.55
CA ALA A 63 -0.76 9.05 -14.43
C ALA A 63 0.15 7.81 -14.43
N GLY A 64 -0.30 6.74 -13.79
CA GLY A 64 0.39 5.46 -13.73
C GLY A 64 0.31 4.78 -12.38
N TRP A 65 0.88 3.58 -12.30
CA TRP A 65 1.04 2.85 -11.04
C TRP A 65 2.02 3.58 -10.11
N LYS A 66 1.65 3.64 -8.85
CA LYS A 66 2.38 4.32 -7.79
C LYS A 66 2.65 3.33 -6.70
N TRP A 67 3.87 3.36 -6.21
CA TRP A 67 4.33 2.56 -5.08
C TRP A 67 4.67 3.53 -3.96
N VAL A 68 4.06 3.33 -2.79
CA VAL A 68 4.33 4.14 -1.59
C VAL A 68 4.73 3.18 -0.48
N ASP A 69 6.00 3.21 -0.11
CA ASP A 69 6.54 2.46 1.02
C ASP A 69 6.00 3.01 2.34
N LEU A 70 5.64 2.12 3.27
CA LEU A 70 5.25 2.48 4.61
C LEU A 70 6.51 2.55 5.49
N SER A 71 6.75 3.72 6.09
CA SER A 71 7.85 3.92 7.03
C SER A 71 7.73 3.02 8.26
N ASN A 72 6.49 2.68 8.63
CA ASN A 72 6.16 1.70 9.67
C ASN A 72 5.29 0.61 9.03
N PRO A 73 5.86 -0.57 8.72
CA PRO A 73 5.09 -1.71 8.24
C PRO A 73 3.98 -2.11 9.22
N VAL A 74 2.87 -2.64 8.69
CA VAL A 74 1.69 -3.01 9.48
C VAL A 74 1.56 -4.52 9.56
N THR A 75 1.72 -5.08 10.76
CA THR A 75 1.61 -6.51 11.00
C THR A 75 0.19 -7.03 10.79
N ILE A 76 0.09 -8.11 10.01
CA ILE A 76 -1.16 -8.80 9.72
C ILE A 76 -1.39 -9.85 10.81
N THR A 77 -2.40 -9.61 11.66
CA THR A 77 -2.81 -10.58 12.69
C THR A 77 -3.66 -11.72 12.13
N GLY A 78 -4.29 -11.51 10.97
CA GLY A 78 -5.22 -12.44 10.32
C GLY A 78 -6.58 -12.56 11.00
N ALA A 79 -6.82 -11.84 12.10
CA ALA A 79 -8.04 -11.94 12.90
C ALA A 79 -9.01 -10.77 12.66
N ASP A 80 -8.48 -9.62 12.28
CA ASP A 80 -9.19 -8.35 12.18
C ASP A 80 -9.06 -7.78 10.76
N ASP A 81 -9.99 -6.90 10.40
CA ASP A 81 -9.93 -6.20 9.12
C ASP A 81 -8.82 -5.16 9.12
N LEU A 82 -8.24 -4.93 7.94
CA LEU A 82 -7.38 -3.78 7.66
C LEU A 82 -7.93 -3.02 6.46
N TRP A 83 -7.87 -1.69 6.52
CA TRP A 83 -8.31 -0.85 5.41
C TRP A 83 -7.12 -0.12 4.82
N CYS A 84 -6.96 -0.18 3.50
CA CYS A 84 -5.93 0.55 2.78
C CYS A 84 -6.58 1.62 1.93
N SER A 85 -6.17 2.88 2.09
CA SER A 85 -6.84 4.01 1.46
C SER A 85 -5.88 5.00 0.83
N ILE A 86 -6.42 5.77 -0.12
CA ILE A 86 -5.78 6.93 -0.71
C ILE A 86 -6.70 8.13 -0.50
N GLU A 87 -6.28 9.07 0.34
CA GLU A 87 -6.89 10.39 0.47
C GLU A 87 -6.38 11.28 -0.66
N MET A 88 -7.32 11.80 -1.45
CA MET A 88 -7.04 12.69 -2.57
C MET A 88 -7.52 14.11 -2.28
N THR A 89 -6.62 15.06 -2.54
CA THR A 89 -6.93 16.48 -2.64
C THR A 89 -7.10 16.82 -4.13
N SER A 90 -8.33 17.05 -4.55
CA SER A 90 -8.69 17.39 -5.93
C SER A 90 -9.80 18.44 -5.98
N GLU A 91 -9.93 19.13 -7.11
CA GLU A 91 -11.04 20.03 -7.38
C GLU A 91 -12.32 19.25 -7.74
N ALA A 92 -13.45 19.95 -7.71
CA ALA A 92 -14.73 19.37 -8.11
C ALA A 92 -14.71 18.99 -9.61
N GLY A 93 -15.06 17.73 -9.90
CA GLY A 93 -15.05 17.20 -11.26
C GLY A 93 -13.76 16.49 -11.66
N GLU A 94 -12.78 16.40 -10.76
CA GLU A 94 -11.56 15.60 -10.92
C GLU A 94 -11.70 14.24 -10.23
N TYR A 95 -11.17 13.19 -10.87
CA TYR A 95 -11.22 11.80 -10.41
C TYR A 95 -9.85 11.11 -10.55
N PRO A 96 -8.81 11.57 -9.81
CA PRO A 96 -7.43 11.08 -9.96
C PRO A 96 -7.17 9.63 -9.58
N LEU A 97 -8.08 8.92 -8.91
CA LEU A 97 -7.85 7.53 -8.48
C LEU A 97 -8.40 6.54 -9.50
N GLY A 98 -7.57 5.57 -9.88
CA GLY A 98 -7.90 4.53 -10.85
C GLY A 98 -8.97 3.58 -10.35
N VAL A 99 -9.85 3.19 -11.28
CA VAL A 99 -10.91 2.22 -11.06
C VAL A 99 -10.84 1.09 -12.07
N SER A 100 -11.35 -0.07 -11.69
CA SER A 100 -11.67 -1.17 -12.60
C SER A 100 -13.18 -1.39 -12.67
N ALA A 101 -13.66 -1.87 -13.82
CA ALA A 101 -15.07 -2.13 -14.05
C ALA A 101 -15.53 -3.47 -13.43
N GLY A 102 -16.76 -3.49 -12.92
CA GLY A 102 -17.45 -4.69 -12.45
C GLY A 102 -18.36 -4.36 -11.27
N PRO A 103 -19.38 -5.17 -10.93
CA PRO A 103 -19.98 -4.99 -9.62
C PRO A 103 -18.89 -5.23 -8.58
N PRO A 104 -18.65 -4.27 -7.66
CA PRO A 104 -17.79 -4.53 -6.53
C PRO A 104 -18.41 -5.63 -5.66
N VAL A 105 -17.56 -6.31 -4.90
CA VAL A 105 -18.04 -7.21 -3.84
C VAL A 105 -18.40 -6.35 -2.64
N ASP A 106 -19.60 -6.56 -2.12
CA ASP A 106 -20.15 -5.84 -0.96
C ASP A 106 -19.14 -5.79 0.19
N GLY A 107 -18.92 -4.58 0.68
CA GLY A 107 -18.02 -4.27 1.77
C GLY A 107 -16.53 -4.44 1.46
N LYS A 108 -16.11 -4.44 0.19
CA LYS A 108 -14.70 -4.67 -0.19
C LYS A 108 -14.01 -3.45 -0.78
N SER A 109 -14.16 -3.19 -2.07
CA SER A 109 -13.16 -2.46 -2.87
C SER A 109 -13.60 -1.10 -3.37
N ASP A 110 -14.80 -0.66 -3.02
CA ASP A 110 -15.44 0.54 -3.58
C ASP A 110 -15.86 1.53 -2.48
N TRP A 111 -15.24 1.43 -1.31
CA TRP A 111 -15.44 2.36 -0.21
C TRP A 111 -14.97 3.76 -0.56
N ILE A 112 -15.79 4.76 -0.25
CA ILE A 112 -15.46 6.18 -0.44
C ILE A 112 -15.95 7.01 0.75
N ALA A 113 -15.14 7.98 1.16
CA ALA A 113 -15.51 9.01 2.12
C ALA A 113 -15.31 10.42 1.52
N PHE A 114 -16.34 11.26 1.58
CA PHE A 114 -16.25 12.65 1.10
C PHE A 114 -15.70 13.61 2.17
N TYR A 115 -15.87 13.25 3.44
CA TYR A 115 -15.37 13.95 4.61
C TYR A 115 -15.02 12.93 5.70
N PRO A 116 -14.22 13.28 6.72
CA PRO A 116 -13.81 12.34 7.74
C PRO A 116 -15.01 11.62 8.38
N GLY A 117 -15.01 10.30 8.29
CA GLY A 117 -16.04 9.42 8.86
C GLY A 117 -17.29 9.20 8.00
N SER A 118 -17.39 9.74 6.79
CA SER A 118 -18.56 9.53 5.90
C SER A 118 -18.37 8.45 4.86
N TRP A 119 -18.05 7.25 5.33
CA TRP A 119 -17.85 6.08 4.48
C TRP A 119 -19.18 5.57 3.90
N ALA A 120 -19.16 5.28 2.61
CA ALA A 120 -20.21 4.61 1.85
C ALA A 120 -19.56 3.80 0.72
N GLU A 121 -20.33 2.94 0.05
CA GLU A 121 -19.87 2.20 -1.12
C GLU A 121 -20.35 2.89 -2.40
N LEU A 122 -19.49 2.96 -3.43
CA LEU A 122 -19.85 3.56 -4.71
C LEU A 122 -21.06 2.87 -5.35
N GLN A 123 -21.20 1.55 -5.15
CA GLN A 123 -22.34 0.80 -5.67
C GLN A 123 -23.70 1.26 -5.12
N ASP A 124 -23.75 1.88 -3.94
CA ASP A 124 -24.99 2.45 -3.37
C ASP A 124 -25.56 3.58 -4.25
N TRP A 125 -24.71 4.19 -5.09
CA TRP A 125 -25.10 5.23 -6.04
C TRP A 125 -25.15 4.72 -7.50
N GLY A 126 -25.11 3.40 -7.70
CA GLY A 126 -25.11 2.78 -9.02
C GLY A 126 -23.77 2.90 -9.76
N LEU A 127 -22.69 3.24 -9.04
CA LEU A 127 -21.34 3.32 -9.58
C LEU A 127 -20.62 1.98 -9.32
N TYR A 128 -20.78 1.04 -10.25
CA TYR A 128 -20.20 -0.30 -10.16
C TYR A 128 -18.73 -0.31 -10.58
N TYR A 129 -17.88 0.16 -9.66
CA TYR A 129 -16.44 0.27 -9.84
C TYR A 129 -15.70 -0.29 -8.63
N ASN A 130 -14.48 -0.77 -8.84
CA ASN A 130 -13.58 -1.18 -7.78
C ASN A 130 -12.35 -0.27 -7.81
N TRP A 131 -11.89 0.24 -6.67
CA TRP A 131 -10.63 0.96 -6.59
C TRP A 131 -9.45 0.06 -6.96
N GLN A 132 -8.50 0.61 -7.72
CA GLN A 132 -7.25 -0.08 -8.03
C GLN A 132 -6.21 0.21 -6.96
N ILE A 133 -6.40 -0.39 -5.78
CA ILE A 133 -5.49 -0.32 -4.62
C ILE A 133 -5.04 -1.73 -4.28
N LEU A 134 -3.78 -1.89 -3.91
CA LEU A 134 -3.16 -3.15 -3.50
C LEU A 134 -2.32 -2.92 -2.25
N ALA A 135 -2.40 -3.84 -1.30
CA ALA A 135 -1.45 -3.94 -0.20
C ALA A 135 -0.33 -4.91 -0.59
N ILE A 136 0.92 -4.46 -0.48
CA ILE A 136 2.09 -5.32 -0.68
C ILE A 136 2.50 -5.87 0.67
N VAL A 137 2.57 -7.20 0.75
CA VAL A 137 2.90 -7.92 1.98
C VAL A 137 4.24 -8.63 1.85
N GLN A 138 5.03 -8.60 2.92
CA GLN A 138 6.30 -9.30 3.02
C GLN A 138 6.41 -9.98 4.39
N LEU A 139 6.92 -11.21 4.39
CA LEU A 139 7.36 -11.85 5.62
C LEU A 139 8.70 -11.23 6.02
N LEU A 140 8.68 -10.39 7.06
CA LEU A 140 9.92 -9.87 7.65
C LEU A 140 10.47 -10.95 8.59
N LEU A 141 11.59 -11.57 8.19
CA LEU A 141 12.34 -12.49 9.04
C LEU A 141 13.58 -11.77 9.55
N ASP A 142 13.91 -11.93 10.84
CA ASP A 142 15.19 -11.50 11.45
C ASP A 142 16.45 -12.10 10.76
N ASN A 143 16.25 -12.97 9.77
CA ASN A 143 17.31 -13.61 8.98
C ASN A 143 17.36 -13.10 7.53
N ASP A 144 16.73 -11.96 7.21
CA ASP A 144 16.90 -11.36 5.91
C ASP A 144 18.35 -10.85 5.78
N VAL A 145 19.10 -11.42 4.85
CA VAL A 145 20.52 -11.13 4.68
C VAL A 145 20.68 -10.04 3.63
N ALA A 146 20.92 -8.82 4.08
CA ALA A 146 21.47 -7.78 3.21
C ALA A 146 22.99 -7.96 3.09
N ILE A 147 23.52 -7.85 1.86
CA ILE A 147 24.97 -7.73 1.66
C ILE A 147 25.40 -6.36 2.21
N VAL A 148 26.20 -6.36 3.27
CA VAL A 148 26.68 -5.12 3.92
C VAL A 148 27.86 -4.54 3.17
N SER A 149 28.73 -5.40 2.65
CA SER A 149 29.84 -5.04 1.80
C SER A 149 30.36 -6.26 1.05
N ILE A 150 30.86 -6.01 -0.15
CA ILE A 150 31.66 -6.96 -0.91
C ILE A 150 33.09 -6.43 -0.85
N ASP A 151 33.97 -7.19 -0.21
CA ASP A 151 35.40 -6.90 -0.23
C ASP A 151 35.97 -7.44 -1.54
N MET A 152 36.15 -6.54 -2.51
CA MET A 152 36.89 -6.80 -3.73
C MET A 152 37.82 -5.63 -4.05
N PRO A 153 39.08 -5.89 -4.43
CA PRO A 153 39.98 -4.84 -4.90
C PRO A 153 39.54 -4.36 -6.29
N ASP A 154 39.71 -3.06 -6.55
CA ASP A 154 39.41 -2.45 -7.86
C ASP A 154 40.28 -3.02 -9.00
N ILE A 155 41.43 -3.60 -8.66
CA ILE A 155 42.37 -4.20 -9.61
C ILE A 155 42.93 -5.50 -9.02
N LEU A 156 42.77 -6.61 -9.75
CA LEU A 156 43.46 -7.86 -9.47
C LEU A 156 44.81 -7.88 -10.18
N GLN A 157 45.86 -8.26 -9.47
CA GLN A 157 47.15 -8.49 -10.11
C GLN A 157 47.09 -9.78 -10.96
N PRO A 158 47.71 -9.80 -12.15
CA PRO A 158 47.76 -11.00 -12.98
C PRO A 158 48.42 -12.16 -12.21
N ASP A 159 47.86 -13.37 -12.38
CA ASP A 159 48.29 -14.60 -11.71
C ASP A 159 48.10 -14.62 -10.17
N THR A 160 47.14 -13.85 -9.66
CA THR A 160 46.70 -13.96 -8.25
C THR A 160 45.29 -14.52 -8.15
N THR A 161 45.06 -15.38 -7.15
CA THR A 161 43.71 -15.83 -6.78
C THR A 161 43.17 -14.95 -5.66
N PHE A 162 42.03 -14.31 -5.89
CA PHE A 162 41.33 -13.53 -4.87
C PHE A 162 40.04 -14.24 -4.47
N ASN A 163 39.84 -14.42 -3.16
CA ASN A 163 38.64 -15.04 -2.60
C ASN A 163 37.76 -13.91 -2.04
N PRO A 164 36.81 -13.36 -2.83
CA PRO A 164 35.96 -12.26 -2.37
C PRO A 164 35.24 -12.68 -1.09
N GLN A 165 35.27 -11.79 -0.10
CA GLN A 165 34.51 -11.96 1.13
C GLN A 165 33.31 -11.03 1.05
N ALA A 166 32.13 -11.56 1.33
CA ALA A 166 30.93 -10.76 1.55
C ALA A 166 30.63 -10.77 3.04
N THR A 167 30.42 -9.60 3.63
CA THR A 167 29.89 -9.52 4.99
C THR A 167 28.37 -9.43 4.89
N ALA A 168 27.70 -10.43 5.44
CA ALA A 168 26.28 -10.44 5.68
C ALA A 168 26.02 -9.96 7.12
N LYS A 169 24.96 -9.19 7.34
CA LYS A 169 24.47 -8.89 8.68
C LYS A 169 23.00 -9.32 8.74
N ASN A 170 22.64 -10.05 9.80
CA ASN A 170 21.24 -10.21 10.18
C ASN A 170 20.73 -8.84 10.65
N LEU A 171 19.66 -8.36 10.01
CA LEU A 171 19.01 -7.11 10.41
C LEU A 171 18.49 -7.21 11.85
#